data_AF-A0A0L0LE49-F1
#
_entry.id   AF-A0A0L0LE49-F1
#
_cell.length_a   1.000
_cell.length_b   1.000
_cell.length_c   1.000
_cell.angle_alpha   90.00
_cell.angle_beta   90.00
_cell.angle_gamma   90.00
#
_symmetry.space_group_name_H-M   'P 1'
#
loop_
_entity.id
_entity.type
_entity.pdbx_description
1 polymer ?
#
loop_
_entity_poly.entity_id
_entity_poly.type
_entity_poly.pdbx_seq_one_letter_code
_entity_poly.pdbx_strand_id
1 'polypeptide(L)'
;MKYTQKQKNLLIVGGAVVVLILIILFVKGGPDAAVNSYLKESQGTVALEGGKIKVTGKFDCLPYKNGKDVTEANCVLGLKNNDGLYYALNTSKATSNAETMTPDDYVVMTGSLVRVEAAANVMWKEYKIEGILAVDLISAE
;
A
#
# COMPACT_ATOMS: atom_id res chain seq x y z
N MET A 1 19.42 60.11 45.07
CA MET A 1 18.10 59.81 44.47
C MET A 1 17.80 58.33 44.67
N LYS A 2 16.75 57.99 45.42
CA LYS A 2 16.40 56.62 45.82
C LYS A 2 15.38 56.06 44.82
N TYR A 3 15.79 55.11 43.97
CA TYR A 3 14.88 54.41 43.07
C TYR A 3 14.12 53.34 43.86
N THR A 4 12.82 53.55 44.05
CA THR A 4 11.93 52.81 44.94
C THR A 4 11.71 51.37 44.45
N GLN A 5 11.94 50.40 45.33
CA GLN A 5 11.97 48.95 45.05
C GLN A 5 10.64 48.37 44.53
N LYS A 6 9.53 49.12 44.63
CA LYS A 6 8.16 48.72 44.23
C LYS A 6 7.96 48.55 42.72
N GLN A 7 8.82 49.15 41.89
CA GLN A 7 8.74 49.08 40.42
C GLN A 7 9.36 47.81 39.82
N LYS A 8 10.24 47.10 40.54
CA LYS A 8 10.89 45.88 40.03
C LYS A 8 9.95 44.67 39.98
N ASN A 9 9.04 44.55 40.94
CA ASN A 9 8.13 43.39 41.02
C ASN A 9 7.01 43.45 39.97
N LEU A 10 6.61 44.65 39.53
CA LEU A 10 5.57 44.80 38.50
C LEU A 10 6.08 44.36 37.11
N LEU A 11 7.37 44.58 36.83
CA LEU A 11 8.02 44.17 35.59
C LEU A 11 8.29 42.65 35.53
N ILE A 12 8.61 42.02 36.67
CA ILE A 12 8.87 40.58 36.74
C ILE A 12 7.57 39.77 36.64
N VAL A 13 6.49 40.22 37.28
CA VAL A 13 5.18 39.54 37.22
C VAL A 13 4.56 39.68 35.82
N GLY A 14 4.69 40.84 35.17
CA GLY A 14 4.24 41.03 33.79
C GLY A 14 5.00 40.15 32.77
N GLY A 15 6.33 40.05 32.92
CA GLY A 15 7.15 39.21 32.05
C GLY A 15 6.87 37.71 32.22
N ALA A 16 6.71 37.23 33.46
CA ALA A 16 6.43 35.82 33.72
C ALA A 16 5.06 35.37 33.18
N VAL A 17 4.04 36.23 33.25
CA VAL A 17 2.69 35.92 32.74
C VAL A 17 2.68 35.89 31.20
N VAL A 18 3.38 36.81 30.54
CA VAL A 18 3.50 36.81 29.07
C VAL A 18 4.29 35.59 28.57
N VAL A 19 5.36 35.18 29.26
CA VAL A 19 6.12 33.97 28.92
C VAL A 19 5.28 32.71 29.16
N LEU A 20 4.50 32.63 30.24
CA LEU A 20 3.58 31.51 30.48
C LEU A 20 2.47 31.42 29.43
N ILE A 21 1.89 32.56 29.02
CA ILE A 21 0.88 32.60 27.94
C ILE A 21 1.50 32.16 26.61
N LEU A 22 2.72 32.61 26.29
CA LEU A 22 3.44 32.18 25.08
C LEU A 22 3.73 30.68 25.12
N ILE A 23 4.21 30.12 26.24
CA ILE A 23 4.44 28.68 26.37
C ILE A 23 3.12 27.90 26.19
N ILE A 24 2.00 28.35 26.76
CA ILE A 24 0.69 27.70 26.58
C ILE A 24 0.23 27.74 25.11
N LEU A 25 0.55 28.82 24.39
CA LEU A 25 0.25 28.93 22.95
C LEU A 25 1.17 28.04 22.09
N PHE A 26 2.43 27.81 22.48
CA PHE A 26 3.35 26.92 21.77
C PHE A 26 3.09 25.42 22.04
N VAL A 27 2.46 25.04 23.16
CA VAL A 27 2.18 23.62 23.48
C VAL A 27 0.97 23.05 22.72
N LYS A 28 0.06 23.89 22.20
CA LYS A 28 -1.14 23.43 21.46
C LYS A 28 -0.95 23.29 19.93
N GLY A 29 0.24 23.59 19.41
CA GLY A 29 0.51 23.64 17.97
C GLY A 29 1.65 22.73 17.52
N GLY A 30 1.91 21.62 18.23
CA GLY A 30 2.85 20.61 17.77
C GLY A 30 2.32 19.91 16.49
N PRO A 31 3.11 19.79 15.41
CA PRO A 31 2.73 19.07 14.20
C PRO A 31 2.83 17.55 14.41
N ASP A 32 2.16 17.01 15.43
CA ASP A 32 2.18 15.57 15.75
C ASP A 32 0.91 14.84 15.29
N ALA A 33 0.18 15.39 14.32
CA ALA A 33 -1.03 14.80 13.75
C ALA A 33 -0.86 14.21 12.34
N ALA A 34 0.38 13.96 11.88
CA ALA A 34 0.61 13.46 10.52
C ALA A 34 1.74 12.42 10.38
N VAL A 35 2.08 11.68 11.44
CA VAL A 35 3.10 10.62 11.36
C VAL A 35 2.59 9.29 11.91
N ASN A 36 1.36 8.89 11.59
CA ASN A 36 1.00 7.47 11.66
C ASN A 36 -0.05 7.05 10.62
N SER A 37 0.04 7.62 9.42
CA SER A 37 -0.73 7.17 8.25
C SER A 37 0.15 6.59 7.14
N TYR A 38 1.47 6.45 7.37
CA TYR A 38 2.44 6.07 6.33
C TYR A 38 2.77 4.58 6.23
N LEU A 39 2.21 3.70 7.07
CA LEU A 39 2.31 2.25 6.89
C LEU A 39 0.98 1.58 7.21
N LYS A 40 -0.07 1.95 6.47
CA LYS A 40 -0.96 0.89 6.00
C LYS A 40 -0.28 0.36 4.75
N GLU A 41 0.74 -0.46 4.94
CA GLU A 41 1.28 -1.30 3.86
C GLU A 41 0.07 -2.07 3.33
N SER A 42 -0.49 -1.61 2.21
CA SER A 42 -1.58 -2.35 1.59
C SER A 42 -0.97 -3.68 1.20
N GLN A 43 -1.42 -4.76 1.85
CA GLN A 43 -1.05 -6.13 1.53
C GLN A 43 -1.64 -6.55 0.17
N GLY A 44 -1.74 -5.62 -0.78
CA GLY A 44 -2.34 -5.79 -2.08
C GLY A 44 -1.26 -5.66 -3.14
N THR A 45 -1.03 -4.44 -3.61
CA THR A 45 -0.07 -4.17 -4.69
C THR A 45 0.84 -3.00 -4.34
N VAL A 46 2.15 -3.24 -4.37
CA VAL A 46 3.20 -2.26 -4.06
C VAL A 46 4.03 -2.01 -5.30
N ALA A 47 4.16 -0.75 -5.71
CA ALA A 47 5.08 -0.36 -6.78
C ALA A 47 6.53 -0.46 -6.29
N LEU A 48 7.38 -1.05 -7.12
CA LEU A 48 8.81 -1.17 -6.90
C LEU A 48 9.56 -0.31 -7.92
N GLU A 49 10.83 -0.03 -7.62
CA GLU A 49 11.75 0.60 -8.56
C GLU A 49 11.86 -0.19 -9.87
N GLY A 50 12.15 0.51 -10.97
CA GLY A 50 12.31 -0.10 -12.28
C GLY A 50 11.01 -0.60 -12.93
N GLY A 51 9.85 -0.08 -12.51
CA GLY A 51 8.55 -0.41 -13.12
C GLY A 51 8.01 -1.78 -12.73
N LYS A 52 8.57 -2.39 -11.69
CA LYS A 52 8.10 -3.64 -11.12
C LYS A 52 7.01 -3.40 -10.08
N ILE A 53 6.24 -4.43 -9.77
CA ILE A 53 5.28 -4.44 -8.69
C ILE A 53 5.46 -5.72 -7.86
N LYS A 54 5.16 -5.62 -6.56
CA LYS A 54 4.96 -6.73 -5.64
C LYS A 54 3.45 -6.87 -5.41
N VAL A 55 2.91 -8.06 -5.62
CA VAL A 55 1.50 -8.38 -5.35
C VAL A 55 1.44 -9.50 -4.34
N THR A 56 0.75 -9.26 -3.22
CA THR A 56 0.44 -10.27 -2.21
C THR A 56 -1.01 -10.72 -2.40
N GLY A 57 -1.26 -12.02 -2.47
CA GLY A 57 -2.60 -12.54 -2.71
C GLY A 57 -2.69 -14.05 -2.67
N LYS A 58 -3.82 -14.57 -3.14
CA LYS A 58 -4.07 -16.01 -3.32
C LYS A 58 -4.36 -16.33 -4.76
N PHE A 59 -4.08 -17.58 -5.16
CA PHE A 59 -4.57 -18.08 -6.42
C PHE A 59 -6.11 -18.14 -6.41
N ASP A 60 -6.73 -17.61 -7.45
CA ASP A 60 -8.18 -17.62 -7.62
C ASP A 60 -8.52 -17.68 -9.11
N CYS A 61 -9.74 -18.11 -9.43
CA CYS A 61 -10.22 -18.09 -10.81
C CYS A 61 -10.54 -16.66 -11.24
N LEU A 62 -10.10 -16.30 -12.44
CA LEU A 62 -10.34 -14.97 -12.98
C LEU A 62 -11.82 -14.73 -13.28
N PRO A 63 -12.44 -13.65 -12.76
CA PRO A 63 -13.83 -13.32 -13.04
C PRO A 63 -14.00 -12.79 -14.46
N TYR A 64 -15.10 -13.13 -15.12
CA TYR A 64 -15.46 -12.53 -16.41
C TYR A 64 -15.98 -11.10 -16.23
N LYS A 65 -15.68 -10.20 -17.18
CA LYS A 65 -16.21 -8.82 -17.18
C LYS A 65 -17.73 -8.75 -17.30
N ASN A 66 -18.32 -9.70 -18.01
CA ASN A 66 -19.77 -9.77 -18.23
C ASN A 66 -20.54 -10.36 -17.03
N GLY A 67 -19.86 -10.69 -15.92
CA GLY A 67 -20.49 -11.26 -14.73
C GLY A 67 -20.92 -12.72 -14.88
N LYS A 68 -20.47 -13.42 -15.92
CA LYS A 68 -20.70 -14.86 -16.06
C LYS A 68 -20.05 -15.61 -14.89
N ASP A 69 -20.76 -16.59 -14.35
CA ASP A 69 -20.25 -17.44 -13.29
C ASP A 69 -19.01 -18.21 -13.74
N VAL A 70 -18.01 -18.18 -12.87
CA VAL A 70 -16.79 -18.96 -13.02
C VAL A 70 -17.01 -20.29 -12.31
N THR A 71 -16.81 -21.38 -13.03
CA THR A 71 -16.89 -22.75 -12.54
C THR A 71 -15.54 -23.42 -12.71
N GLU A 72 -15.31 -24.54 -12.03
CA GLU A 72 -14.07 -25.31 -12.17
C GLU A 72 -13.77 -25.68 -13.63
N ALA A 73 -14.82 -25.95 -14.42
CA ALA A 73 -14.69 -26.32 -15.84
C ALA A 73 -14.21 -25.17 -16.75
N ASN A 74 -14.33 -23.91 -16.31
CA ASN A 74 -13.92 -22.73 -17.09
C ASN A 74 -12.98 -21.79 -16.33
N CYS A 75 -12.37 -22.30 -15.25
CA CYS A 75 -11.46 -21.55 -14.40
C CYS A 75 -10.15 -21.27 -15.14
N VAL A 76 -9.84 -20.00 -15.33
CA VAL A 76 -8.50 -19.54 -15.68
C VAL A 76 -7.84 -19.01 -14.42
N LEU A 77 -6.73 -19.63 -14.04
CA LEU A 77 -6.02 -19.31 -12.80
C LEU A 77 -5.36 -17.92 -12.90
N GLY A 78 -5.56 -17.10 -11.88
CA GLY A 78 -4.85 -15.84 -11.69
C GLY A 78 -4.52 -15.61 -10.23
N LEU A 79 -4.21 -14.36 -9.89
CA LEU A 79 -3.91 -13.94 -8.52
C LEU A 79 -4.93 -12.89 -8.07
N LYS A 80 -5.58 -13.13 -6.93
CA LYS A 80 -6.44 -12.17 -6.25
C LYS A 80 -5.71 -11.58 -5.06
N ASN A 81 -5.55 -10.27 -5.04
CA ASN A 81 -4.93 -9.58 -3.92
C ASN A 81 -5.94 -9.30 -2.78
N ASN A 82 -5.46 -8.80 -1.64
CA ASN A 82 -6.31 -8.49 -0.49
C ASN A 82 -7.29 -7.32 -0.72
N ASP A 83 -7.07 -6.51 -1.75
CA ASP A 83 -7.99 -5.45 -2.18
C ASP A 83 -9.11 -5.98 -3.11
N GLY A 84 -9.11 -7.29 -3.41
CA GLY A 84 -10.06 -7.92 -4.31
C GLY A 84 -9.79 -7.67 -5.80
N LEU A 85 -8.59 -7.18 -6.13
CA LEU A 85 -8.13 -6.98 -7.50
C LEU A 85 -7.56 -8.28 -8.05
N TYR A 86 -7.80 -8.52 -9.33
CA TYR A 86 -7.38 -9.73 -10.02
C TYR A 86 -6.28 -9.45 -11.05
N TYR A 87 -5.29 -10.31 -11.11
CA TYR A 87 -4.17 -10.24 -12.03
C TYR A 87 -4.05 -11.54 -12.81
N ALA A 88 -3.93 -11.44 -14.14
CA ALA A 88 -3.49 -12.57 -14.94
C ALA A 88 -1.98 -12.79 -14.73
N LEU A 89 -1.54 -14.04 -14.84
CA LEU A 89 -0.16 -14.40 -14.58
C LEU A 89 0.52 -14.86 -15.86
N ASN A 90 1.70 -14.28 -16.13
CA ASN A 90 2.63 -14.80 -17.12
C ASN A 90 3.89 -15.27 -16.40
N THR A 91 3.96 -16.58 -16.16
CA THR A 91 5.04 -17.23 -15.41
C THR A 91 6.13 -17.83 -16.32
N SER A 92 6.11 -17.53 -17.62
CA SER A 92 7.05 -18.10 -18.61
C SER A 92 8.53 -17.86 -18.27
N LYS A 93 8.82 -16.84 -17.45
CA LYS A 93 10.17 -16.49 -16.98
C LYS A 93 10.31 -16.52 -15.46
N ALA A 94 9.31 -17.03 -14.75
CA ALA A 94 9.28 -16.97 -13.30
C ALA A 94 10.36 -17.89 -12.73
N THR A 95 11.13 -17.35 -11.79
CA THR A 95 11.99 -18.16 -10.92
C THR A 95 11.18 -18.49 -9.67
N SER A 96 11.10 -19.77 -9.34
CA SER A 96 10.28 -20.26 -8.24
C SER A 96 11.18 -20.72 -7.10
N ASN A 97 10.93 -20.21 -5.89
CA ASN A 97 11.36 -20.83 -4.63
C ASN A 97 10.19 -21.56 -3.93
N ALA A 98 9.16 -21.95 -4.71
CA ALA A 98 7.88 -22.49 -4.27
C ALA A 98 7.90 -24.02 -4.01
N GLU A 99 8.96 -24.58 -3.44
CA GLU A 99 9.05 -26.04 -3.26
C GLU A 99 7.96 -26.62 -2.34
N THR A 100 7.18 -25.79 -1.65
CA THR A 100 6.15 -26.21 -0.68
C THR A 100 4.83 -25.43 -0.73
N MET A 101 4.49 -24.75 -1.83
CA MET A 101 3.28 -23.91 -1.87
C MET A 101 2.02 -24.75 -2.10
N THR A 102 1.03 -24.56 -1.23
CA THR A 102 -0.32 -25.10 -1.38
C THR A 102 -1.23 -24.11 -2.11
N PRO A 103 -2.31 -24.56 -2.79
CA PRO A 103 -3.25 -23.67 -3.46
C PRO A 103 -3.91 -22.63 -2.54
N ASP A 104 -3.94 -22.90 -1.23
CA ASP A 104 -4.56 -22.04 -0.22
C ASP A 104 -3.59 -21.01 0.38
N ASP A 105 -2.29 -21.13 0.08
CA ASP A 105 -1.27 -20.27 0.65
C ASP A 105 -1.37 -18.84 0.09
N TYR A 106 -1.03 -17.88 0.95
CA TYR A 106 -0.72 -16.53 0.48
C TYR A 106 0.63 -16.53 -0.22
N VAL A 107 0.65 -15.87 -1.36
CA VAL A 107 1.80 -15.82 -2.24
C VAL A 107 2.18 -14.38 -2.48
N VAL A 108 3.49 -14.14 -2.50
CA VAL A 108 4.07 -12.86 -2.87
C VAL A 108 4.71 -13.02 -4.25
N MET A 109 4.15 -12.32 -5.22
CA MET A 109 4.66 -12.29 -6.58
C MET A 109 5.32 -10.96 -6.88
N THR A 110 6.53 -10.99 -7.40
CA THR A 110 7.22 -9.79 -7.90
C THR A 110 7.39 -9.91 -9.40
N GLY A 111 7.08 -8.84 -10.12
CA GLY A 111 7.14 -8.85 -11.58
C GLY A 111 6.83 -7.50 -12.21
N SER A 112 6.72 -7.47 -13.54
CA SER A 112 6.33 -6.26 -14.29
C SER A 112 4.86 -6.32 -14.68
N LEU A 113 4.12 -5.23 -14.50
CA LEU A 113 2.71 -5.15 -14.88
C LEU A 113 2.56 -4.75 -16.35
N VAL A 114 1.97 -5.64 -17.14
CA VAL A 114 1.60 -5.38 -18.53
C VAL A 114 0.11 -5.06 -18.60
N ARG A 115 -0.23 -3.90 -19.15
CA ARG A 115 -1.63 -3.51 -19.37
C ARG A 115 -2.33 -4.47 -20.35
N VAL A 116 -3.60 -4.77 -20.09
CA VAL A 116 -4.39 -5.71 -20.92
C VAL A 116 -4.47 -5.23 -22.38
N GLU A 117 -4.53 -3.93 -22.61
CA GLU A 117 -4.59 -3.34 -23.96
C GLU A 117 -3.28 -3.51 -24.73
N ALA A 118 -2.16 -3.62 -24.02
CA ALA A 118 -0.85 -3.85 -24.60
C ALA A 118 -0.57 -5.34 -24.85
N ALA A 119 -1.41 -6.23 -24.30
CA ALA A 119 -1.28 -7.66 -24.52
C ALA A 119 -1.77 -8.02 -25.93
N ALA A 120 -0.93 -8.74 -26.68
CA ALA A 120 -1.29 -9.24 -28.02
C ALA A 120 -2.42 -10.29 -27.98
N ASN A 121 -2.70 -10.87 -26.81
CA ASN A 121 -3.66 -11.95 -26.67
C ASN A 121 -5.06 -11.43 -26.33
N VAL A 122 -6.02 -11.73 -27.22
CA VAL A 122 -7.42 -11.31 -27.10
C VAL A 122 -8.12 -11.94 -25.88
N MET A 123 -7.68 -13.10 -25.40
CA MET A 123 -8.35 -13.84 -24.32
C MET A 123 -8.47 -13.03 -23.02
N TRP A 124 -7.48 -12.20 -22.71
CA TRP A 124 -7.45 -11.42 -21.47
C TRP A 124 -8.51 -10.31 -21.43
N LYS A 125 -9.06 -9.93 -22.59
CA LYS A 125 -10.06 -8.86 -22.67
C LYS A 125 -11.40 -9.26 -22.05
N GLU A 126 -11.67 -10.56 -21.94
CA GLU A 126 -12.92 -11.10 -21.39
C GLU A 126 -12.94 -11.13 -19.85
N TYR A 127 -11.78 -11.03 -19.20
CA TYR A 127 -11.62 -11.12 -17.75
C TYR A 127 -11.51 -9.76 -17.07
N LYS A 128 -12.11 -9.62 -15.89
CA LYS A 128 -12.02 -8.43 -15.04
C LYS A 128 -10.71 -8.50 -14.25
N ILE A 129 -9.63 -8.06 -14.88
CA ILE A 129 -8.27 -8.01 -14.33
C ILE A 129 -7.68 -6.61 -14.46
N GLU A 130 -6.76 -6.26 -13.55
CA GLU A 130 -6.00 -5.01 -13.58
C GLU A 130 -4.86 -5.05 -14.60
N GLY A 131 -4.35 -6.25 -14.89
CA GLY A 131 -3.29 -6.45 -15.87
C GLY A 131 -2.74 -7.86 -15.85
N ILE A 132 -1.71 -8.05 -16.66
CA ILE A 132 -0.94 -9.29 -16.75
C ILE A 132 0.37 -9.06 -16.01
N LEU A 133 0.56 -9.76 -14.90
CA LEU A 133 1.80 -9.76 -14.15
C LEU A 133 2.79 -10.70 -14.84
N ALA A 134 3.82 -10.13 -15.46
CA ALA A 134 4.99 -10.88 -15.92
C ALA A 134 5.85 -11.19 -14.71
N VAL A 135 5.73 -12.42 -14.20
CA VAL A 135 6.29 -12.82 -12.91
C VAL A 135 7.78 -13.11 -13.05
N ASP A 136 8.57 -12.49 -12.18
CA ASP A 136 10.01 -12.74 -12.06
C ASP A 136 10.31 -13.69 -10.89
N LEU A 137 9.64 -13.49 -9.74
CA LEU A 137 9.84 -14.23 -8.49
C LEU A 137 8.50 -14.57 -7.84
N ILE A 138 8.39 -15.80 -7.33
CA ILE A 138 7.23 -16.29 -6.56
C ILE A 138 7.73 -16.85 -5.23
N SER A 139 7.32 -16.25 -4.11
CA SER A 139 7.59 -16.77 -2.76
C SER A 139 6.30 -17.01 -1.97
N ALA A 140 6.33 -17.97 -1.06
CA ALA A 140 5.32 -18.07 0.00
C ALA A 140 5.47 -16.89 0.96
N GLU A 141 4.34 -16.40 1.50
CA GLU A 141 4.33 -15.45 2.61
C GLU A 141 4.58 -16.15 3.96
#